data_AF-A0A1I3YAL7-F1
#
_entry.id   AF-A0A1I3YAL7-F1
#
_cell.length_a   1.000
_cell.length_b   1.000
_cell.length_c   1.000
_cell.angle_alpha   90.00
_cell.angle_beta   90.00
_cell.angle_gamma   90.00
#
_symmetry.space_group_name_H-M   'P 1'
#
loop_
_entity.id
_entity.type
_entity.pdbx_description
1 polymer ?
#
loop_
_entity_poly.entity_id
_entity_poly.type
_entity_poly.pdbx_seq_one_letter_code
_entity_poly.pdbx_strand_id
1 'polypeptide(L)'
;MADRWYPIVDSAVDGLADRLWDVALSLHHDPELAFEEHRAAARLCEELTEGGFSVERGVAGMPTAFTGRAGEGGPRVALLMEYDALPGLGHACGHNLIAAASLGAALALRQAQLPGTVLAVGTPAEENGGGKVLELAAGVFDGTDAALMMHPGTHSWSWAPLTAQTELTVTFHGRAAHPTGNPTEGVDALAALIELFNVLAVLQRRLPAGSHVQGIITRGGEATNIVPDLAEGRFGLRGLTTAALNRLAGQLREAAEGIAQATGTTVTVERPREGYAHFRNNTVLSEAFARHLGELGIPMSAPEPGVFLGSSDIGNVSTTVPAIHPFVAITGPEQSDHTPEFAAAAASERARTVVLASAKALARTAVDVLTGAKDAAWAEFSRQAAAER
;
A
#
# COMPACT_ATOMS: atom_id res chain seq x y z
N MET A 1 21.14 -8.29 -24.06
CA MET A 1 21.87 -9.17 -23.11
C MET A 1 20.91 -9.79 -22.09
N ALA A 2 19.88 -9.07 -21.63
CA ALA A 2 18.83 -9.59 -20.75
C ALA A 2 18.03 -10.75 -21.36
N ASP A 3 17.69 -10.68 -22.65
CA ASP A 3 16.79 -11.63 -23.34
C ASP A 3 17.20 -13.10 -23.27
N ARG A 4 18.50 -13.38 -23.08
CA ARG A 4 18.98 -14.78 -22.94
C ARG A 4 18.51 -15.44 -21.64
N TRP A 5 18.12 -14.63 -20.64
CA TRP A 5 17.71 -15.10 -19.32
C TRP A 5 16.20 -15.33 -19.23
N TYR A 6 15.39 -14.70 -20.08
CA TYR A 6 13.93 -14.84 -20.01
C TYR A 6 13.47 -16.28 -20.17
N PRO A 7 13.96 -17.07 -21.15
CA PRO A 7 13.56 -18.47 -21.26
C PRO A 7 13.93 -19.31 -20.02
N ILE A 8 15.01 -18.93 -19.31
CA ILE A 8 15.47 -19.63 -18.10
C ILE A 8 14.52 -19.35 -16.94
N VAL A 9 14.23 -18.06 -16.67
CA VAL A 9 13.31 -17.70 -15.58
C VAL A 9 11.87 -18.12 -15.88
N ASP A 10 11.44 -18.07 -17.15
CA ASP A 10 10.12 -18.56 -17.56
C ASP A 10 9.98 -20.06 -17.31
N SER A 11 10.97 -20.85 -17.75
CA SER A 11 10.98 -22.29 -17.53
C SER A 11 11.04 -22.65 -16.04
N ALA A 12 11.73 -21.85 -15.22
CA ALA A 12 11.75 -22.03 -13.78
C ALA A 12 10.37 -21.76 -13.15
N VAL A 13 9.68 -20.69 -13.56
CA VAL A 13 8.30 -20.42 -13.11
C VAL A 13 7.35 -21.53 -13.56
N ASP A 14 7.47 -22.01 -14.81
CA ASP A 14 6.65 -23.12 -15.32
C ASP A 14 6.83 -24.39 -14.51
N GLY A 15 8.07 -24.72 -14.13
CA GLY A 15 8.38 -25.86 -13.27
C GLY A 15 7.87 -25.71 -11.82
N LEU A 16 7.57 -24.48 -11.38
CA LEU A 16 7.04 -24.17 -10.06
C LEU A 16 5.51 -23.95 -10.07
N ALA A 17 4.85 -24.05 -11.23
CA ALA A 17 3.49 -23.55 -11.42
C ALA A 17 2.45 -24.15 -10.46
N ASP A 18 2.43 -25.47 -10.29
CA ASP A 18 1.52 -26.13 -9.35
C ASP A 18 1.83 -25.74 -7.89
N ARG A 19 3.12 -25.71 -7.53
CA ARG A 19 3.57 -25.34 -6.18
C ARG A 19 3.20 -23.90 -5.81
N LEU A 20 3.38 -22.95 -6.74
CA LEU A 20 3.01 -21.55 -6.53
C LEU A 20 1.50 -21.37 -6.38
N TRP A 21 0.72 -22.13 -7.17
CA TRP A 21 -0.72 -22.11 -7.06
C TRP A 21 -1.21 -22.71 -5.73
N ASP A 22 -0.60 -23.81 -5.28
CA ASP A 22 -0.87 -24.39 -3.97
C ASP A 22 -0.57 -23.41 -2.83
N VAL A 23 0.53 -22.66 -2.91
CA VAL A 23 0.82 -21.57 -1.96
C VAL A 23 -0.29 -20.52 -2.00
N ALA A 24 -0.64 -19.99 -3.19
CA ALA A 24 -1.68 -18.98 -3.34
C ALA A 24 -3.03 -19.43 -2.77
N LEU A 25 -3.43 -20.68 -3.00
CA LEU A 25 -4.67 -21.26 -2.46
C LEU A 25 -4.59 -21.51 -0.95
N SER A 26 -3.42 -21.92 -0.43
CA SER A 26 -3.26 -22.11 1.02
C SER A 26 -3.43 -20.81 1.80
N LEU A 27 -2.87 -19.70 1.29
CA LEU A 27 -3.06 -18.38 1.86
C LEU A 27 -4.54 -17.94 1.73
N HIS A 28 -5.13 -18.16 0.56
CA HIS A 28 -6.55 -17.86 0.31
C HIS A 28 -7.50 -18.54 1.30
N HIS A 29 -7.29 -19.83 1.54
CA HIS A 29 -8.13 -20.63 2.44
C HIS A 29 -7.94 -20.34 3.92
N ASP A 30 -6.82 -19.72 4.29
CA ASP A 30 -6.44 -19.46 5.68
C ASP A 30 -6.11 -17.97 5.89
N PRO A 31 -7.10 -17.07 5.68
CA PRO A 31 -6.86 -15.64 5.71
C PRO A 31 -6.50 -15.17 7.12
N GLU A 32 -5.43 -14.40 7.24
CA GLU A 32 -4.98 -13.77 8.48
C GLU A 32 -4.97 -12.25 8.33
N LEU A 33 -5.32 -11.54 9.40
CA LEU A 33 -5.48 -10.08 9.36
C LEU A 33 -4.13 -9.36 9.50
N ALA A 34 -4.13 -8.07 9.21
CA ALA A 34 -3.01 -7.16 9.41
C ALA A 34 -2.31 -7.38 10.77
N PHE A 35 -1.01 -7.66 10.73
CA PHE A 35 -0.10 -8.00 11.85
C PHE A 35 -0.30 -9.37 12.52
N GLU A 36 -1.25 -10.17 12.05
CA GLU A 36 -1.57 -11.50 12.59
C GLU A 36 -1.27 -12.64 11.58
N GLU A 37 -0.61 -12.33 10.46
CA GLU A 37 -0.30 -13.21 9.32
C GLU A 37 0.81 -14.24 9.60
N HIS A 38 0.76 -14.89 10.75
CA HIS A 38 1.81 -15.79 11.23
C HIS A 38 1.96 -17.04 10.36
N ARG A 39 0.85 -17.65 9.92
CA ARG A 39 0.86 -18.88 9.11
C ARG A 39 1.24 -18.55 7.68
N ALA A 40 0.73 -17.46 7.13
CA ALA A 40 1.10 -16.96 5.82
C ALA A 40 2.61 -16.65 5.73
N ALA A 41 3.12 -15.86 6.68
CA ALA A 41 4.54 -15.53 6.74
C ALA A 41 5.41 -16.77 6.93
N ALA A 42 5.01 -17.71 7.80
CA ALA A 42 5.73 -18.95 8.01
C ALA A 42 5.83 -19.79 6.73
N ARG A 43 4.71 -19.94 6.02
CA ARG A 43 4.63 -20.68 4.76
C ARG A 43 5.54 -20.07 3.69
N LEU A 44 5.49 -18.76 3.49
CA LEU A 44 6.34 -18.07 2.51
C LEU A 44 7.83 -18.17 2.86
N CYS A 45 8.17 -18.07 4.14
CA CYS A 45 9.55 -18.25 4.60
C CYS A 45 10.07 -19.67 4.37
N GLU A 46 9.24 -20.69 4.56
CA GLU A 46 9.60 -22.09 4.27
C GLU A 46 9.91 -22.28 2.78
N GLU A 47 9.04 -21.77 1.91
CA GLU A 47 9.20 -21.81 0.45
C GLU A 47 10.51 -21.13 0.01
N LEU A 48 10.83 -19.97 0.56
CA LEU A 48 12.09 -19.26 0.29
C LEU A 48 13.31 -20.02 0.81
N THR A 49 13.24 -20.57 2.03
CA THR A 49 14.34 -21.34 2.63
C THR A 49 14.65 -22.58 1.80
N GLU A 50 13.63 -23.35 1.41
CA GLU A 50 13.77 -24.50 0.52
C GLU A 50 14.27 -24.11 -0.87
N GLY A 51 13.87 -22.93 -1.34
CA GLY A 51 14.38 -22.29 -2.54
C GLY A 51 15.85 -21.85 -2.47
N GLY A 52 16.49 -21.94 -1.30
CA GLY A 52 17.90 -21.60 -1.11
C GLY A 52 18.14 -20.10 -0.88
N PHE A 53 17.17 -19.39 -0.32
CA PHE A 53 17.34 -18.05 0.24
C PHE A 53 17.80 -18.10 1.70
N SER A 54 18.59 -17.12 2.11
CA SER A 54 18.86 -16.84 3.53
C SER A 54 17.72 -16.00 4.09
N VAL A 55 16.85 -16.59 4.92
CA VAL A 55 15.65 -15.94 5.45
C VAL A 55 15.87 -15.40 6.86
N GLU A 56 15.53 -14.13 7.06
CA GLU A 56 15.45 -13.45 8.35
C GLU A 56 13.99 -13.10 8.64
N ARG A 57 13.45 -13.59 9.77
CA ARG A 57 12.07 -13.34 10.22
C ARG A 57 12.04 -12.31 11.33
N GLY A 58 10.91 -11.64 11.53
CA GLY A 58 10.74 -10.67 12.61
C GLY A 58 11.37 -9.31 12.31
N VAL A 59 11.62 -8.99 11.03
CA VAL A 59 12.29 -7.74 10.65
C VAL A 59 11.44 -6.53 11.01
N ALA A 60 12.08 -5.37 11.16
CA ALA A 60 11.40 -4.12 11.55
C ALA A 60 10.55 -4.22 12.84
N GLY A 61 10.87 -5.18 13.73
CA GLY A 61 10.13 -5.42 14.96
C GLY A 61 8.75 -6.05 14.77
N MET A 62 8.42 -6.52 13.55
CA MET A 62 7.13 -7.13 13.23
C MET A 62 7.28 -8.66 13.12
N PRO A 63 6.61 -9.45 13.98
CA PRO A 63 6.75 -10.91 13.99
C PRO A 63 6.40 -11.61 12.66
N THR A 64 5.53 -10.99 11.86
CA THR A 64 5.06 -11.51 10.57
C THR A 64 5.79 -10.93 9.37
N ALA A 65 6.74 -10.00 9.55
CA ALA A 65 7.59 -9.50 8.48
C ALA A 65 8.85 -10.34 8.31
N PHE A 66 9.37 -10.44 7.09
CA PHE A 66 10.60 -11.18 6.81
C PHE A 66 11.36 -10.67 5.59
N THR A 67 12.64 -11.00 5.51
CA THR A 67 13.42 -10.87 4.26
C THR A 67 14.06 -12.20 3.90
N GLY A 68 14.06 -12.53 2.60
CA GLY A 68 14.83 -13.62 2.03
C GLY A 68 15.89 -13.05 1.09
N ARG A 69 17.16 -13.35 1.33
CA ARG A 69 18.27 -12.88 0.48
C ARG A 69 18.88 -14.00 -0.35
N ALA A 70 19.11 -13.73 -1.63
CA ALA A 70 19.88 -14.58 -2.54
C ALA A 70 20.87 -13.76 -3.37
N GLY A 71 22.10 -14.27 -3.54
CA GLY A 71 23.15 -13.58 -4.29
C GLY A 71 23.92 -12.54 -3.48
N GLU A 72 24.86 -11.89 -4.15
CA GLU A 72 25.84 -10.98 -3.54
C GLU A 72 26.10 -9.76 -4.44
N GLY A 73 26.55 -8.66 -3.82
CA GLY A 73 26.83 -7.42 -4.54
C GLY A 73 25.58 -6.71 -5.06
N GLY A 74 25.80 -5.77 -5.98
CA GLY A 74 24.75 -5.03 -6.68
C GLY A 74 24.72 -5.36 -8.18
N PRO A 75 23.62 -5.06 -8.89
CA PRO A 75 22.41 -4.41 -8.40
C PRO A 75 21.59 -5.27 -7.41
N ARG A 76 20.75 -4.65 -6.58
CA ARG A 76 19.82 -5.33 -5.65
C ARG A 76 18.37 -5.08 -6.03
N VAL A 77 17.59 -6.13 -6.28
CA VAL A 77 16.15 -6.01 -6.60
C VAL A 77 15.32 -6.61 -5.47
N ALA A 78 14.37 -5.84 -4.96
CA ALA A 78 13.37 -6.30 -3.99
C ALA A 78 12.10 -6.78 -4.72
N LEU A 79 11.58 -7.93 -4.31
CA LEU A 79 10.30 -8.49 -4.74
C LEU A 79 9.37 -8.52 -3.54
N LEU A 80 8.30 -7.73 -3.58
CA LEU A 80 7.44 -7.49 -2.41
C LEU A 80 6.27 -8.47 -2.39
N MET A 81 6.00 -9.03 -1.22
CA MET A 81 4.94 -10.01 -0.98
C MET A 81 4.01 -9.49 0.12
N GLU A 82 2.81 -9.07 -0.25
CA GLU A 82 1.72 -8.83 0.70
C GLU A 82 0.95 -10.12 0.91
N TYR A 83 0.39 -10.31 2.11
CA TYR A 83 -0.32 -11.54 2.49
C TYR A 83 -1.29 -11.35 3.65
N ASP A 84 -1.65 -10.12 4.00
CA ASP A 84 -2.77 -9.85 4.89
C ASP A 84 -4.13 -9.96 4.18
N ALA A 85 -5.15 -10.23 4.96
CA ALA A 85 -6.53 -10.37 4.53
C ALA A 85 -7.45 -9.36 5.21
N LEU A 86 -8.66 -9.23 4.67
CA LEU A 86 -9.67 -8.29 5.14
C LEU A 86 -10.63 -8.95 6.15
N PRO A 87 -11.03 -8.23 7.23
CA PRO A 87 -11.98 -8.74 8.22
C PRO A 87 -13.31 -9.17 7.58
N GLY A 88 -13.64 -10.45 7.72
CA GLY A 88 -14.90 -11.02 7.22
C GLY A 88 -15.00 -11.20 5.71
N LEU A 89 -13.96 -10.82 4.94
CA LEU A 89 -13.92 -10.93 3.47
C LEU A 89 -12.80 -11.84 2.96
N GLY A 90 -11.82 -12.19 3.80
CA GLY A 90 -10.67 -12.97 3.38
C GLY A 90 -9.76 -12.18 2.42
N HIS A 91 -9.13 -12.85 1.46
CA HIS A 91 -8.26 -12.20 0.47
C HIS A 91 -9.06 -11.50 -0.65
N ALA A 92 -9.99 -10.62 -0.27
CA ALA A 92 -10.78 -9.81 -1.20
C ALA A 92 -10.00 -8.66 -1.86
N CYS A 93 -8.73 -8.46 -1.50
CA CYS A 93 -7.76 -7.62 -2.22
C CYS A 93 -6.73 -8.46 -3.01
N GLY A 94 -6.80 -9.79 -2.92
CA GLY A 94 -5.95 -10.70 -3.70
C GLY A 94 -4.48 -10.78 -3.24
N HIS A 95 -4.17 -10.41 -2.00
CA HIS A 95 -2.80 -10.45 -1.48
C HIS A 95 -2.17 -11.86 -1.55
N ASN A 96 -2.97 -12.92 -1.49
CA ASN A 96 -2.51 -14.28 -1.76
C ASN A 96 -1.83 -14.45 -3.15
N LEU A 97 -2.31 -13.74 -4.17
CA LEU A 97 -1.73 -13.74 -5.51
C LEU A 97 -0.50 -12.85 -5.60
N ILE A 98 -0.46 -11.74 -4.87
CA ILE A 98 0.70 -10.86 -4.77
C ILE A 98 1.90 -11.65 -4.21
N ALA A 99 1.68 -12.30 -3.06
CA ALA A 99 2.68 -13.16 -2.43
C ALA A 99 3.18 -14.24 -3.39
N ALA A 100 2.27 -14.97 -4.04
CA ALA A 100 2.63 -16.07 -4.92
C ALA A 100 3.36 -15.61 -6.20
N ALA A 101 2.98 -14.47 -6.79
CA ALA A 101 3.68 -13.92 -7.97
C ALA A 101 5.13 -13.54 -7.63
N SER A 102 5.32 -12.79 -6.54
CA SER A 102 6.64 -12.34 -6.09
C SER A 102 7.50 -13.50 -5.59
N LEU A 103 6.92 -14.50 -4.92
CA LEU A 103 7.61 -15.74 -4.55
C LEU A 103 8.10 -16.49 -5.80
N GLY A 104 7.24 -16.66 -6.80
CA GLY A 104 7.59 -17.32 -8.06
C GLY A 104 8.73 -16.62 -8.78
N ALA A 105 8.68 -15.28 -8.84
CA ALA A 105 9.77 -14.49 -9.41
C ALA A 105 11.08 -14.67 -8.63
N ALA A 106 11.04 -14.63 -7.30
CA ALA A 106 12.21 -14.77 -6.45
C ALA A 106 12.88 -16.14 -6.64
N LEU A 107 12.10 -17.22 -6.57
CA LEU A 107 12.58 -18.59 -6.77
C LEU A 107 13.16 -18.81 -8.18
N ALA A 108 12.52 -18.27 -9.22
CA ALA A 108 13.01 -18.37 -10.59
C ALA A 108 14.35 -17.64 -10.78
N LEU A 109 14.49 -16.43 -10.25
CA LEU A 109 15.75 -15.68 -10.30
C LEU A 109 16.88 -16.39 -9.55
N ARG A 110 16.56 -17.03 -8.41
CA ARG A 110 17.51 -17.82 -7.64
C ARG A 110 18.07 -18.99 -8.45
N GLN A 111 17.22 -19.68 -9.21
CA GLN A 111 17.62 -20.77 -10.10
C GLN A 111 18.47 -20.28 -11.28
N ALA A 112 18.18 -19.09 -11.81
CA ALA A 112 18.92 -18.50 -12.94
C ALA A 112 20.34 -18.03 -12.57
N GLN A 113 20.67 -17.88 -11.28
CA GLN A 113 22.01 -17.48 -10.80
C GLN A 113 22.54 -16.18 -11.46
N LEU A 114 21.69 -15.17 -11.53
CA LEU A 114 22.04 -13.85 -12.09
C LEU A 114 23.08 -13.12 -11.22
N PRO A 115 23.87 -12.19 -11.81
CA PRO A 115 24.70 -11.28 -11.04
C PRO A 115 23.83 -10.35 -10.18
N GLY A 116 24.31 -10.00 -8.99
CA GLY A 116 23.63 -9.11 -8.05
C GLY A 116 22.88 -9.87 -6.94
N THR A 117 21.93 -9.17 -6.31
CA THR A 117 21.17 -9.66 -5.16
C THR A 117 19.67 -9.60 -5.43
N VAL A 118 18.97 -10.69 -5.12
CA VAL A 118 17.50 -10.73 -5.03
C VAL A 118 17.11 -10.69 -3.56
N LEU A 119 16.20 -9.78 -3.22
CA LEU A 119 15.63 -9.62 -1.88
C LEU A 119 14.12 -9.90 -1.96
N ALA A 120 13.68 -11.04 -1.45
CA ALA A 120 12.26 -11.32 -1.27
C ALA A 120 11.81 -10.66 0.04
N VAL A 121 10.90 -9.70 0.00
CA VAL A 121 10.47 -8.94 1.20
C VAL A 121 9.02 -9.31 1.50
N GLY A 122 8.79 -9.85 2.70
CA GLY A 122 7.45 -10.14 3.19
C GLY A 122 6.89 -8.96 3.95
N THR A 123 5.90 -8.30 3.36
CA THR A 123 5.37 -6.99 3.75
C THR A 123 3.96 -7.15 4.36
N PRO A 124 3.82 -7.32 5.69
CA PRO A 124 2.52 -7.54 6.32
C PRO A 124 1.68 -6.26 6.39
N ALA A 125 0.42 -6.40 6.78
CA ALA A 125 -0.44 -5.31 7.24
C ALA A 125 -0.60 -4.11 6.29
N GLU A 126 -0.68 -4.33 4.98
CA GLU A 126 -0.92 -3.24 4.02
C GLU A 126 -2.29 -2.59 4.25
N GLU A 127 -3.33 -3.37 4.55
CA GLU A 127 -4.72 -2.89 4.59
C GLU A 127 -5.01 -1.96 5.78
N ASN A 128 -4.33 -2.18 6.91
CA ASN A 128 -4.64 -1.47 8.16
C ASN A 128 -3.44 -1.30 9.11
N GLY A 129 -2.22 -1.24 8.58
CA GLY A 129 -1.00 -1.14 9.40
C GLY A 129 0.16 -0.37 8.77
N GLY A 130 0.33 -0.45 7.45
CA GLY A 130 1.46 0.15 6.75
C GLY A 130 2.77 -0.57 7.02
N GLY A 131 2.80 -1.90 6.90
CA GLY A 131 4.01 -2.68 7.19
C GLY A 131 5.23 -2.19 6.41
N LYS A 132 5.07 -1.79 5.13
CA LYS A 132 6.19 -1.27 4.34
C LYS A 132 6.72 0.06 4.88
N VAL A 133 5.87 0.86 5.54
CA VAL A 133 6.30 2.08 6.22
C VAL A 133 7.24 1.75 7.38
N LEU A 134 6.89 0.73 8.18
CA LEU A 134 7.72 0.26 9.29
C LEU A 134 9.01 -0.39 8.81
N GLU A 135 8.95 -1.20 7.75
CA GLU A 135 10.12 -1.78 7.10
C GLU A 135 11.07 -0.72 6.54
N LEU A 136 10.51 0.32 5.91
CA LEU A 136 11.27 1.45 5.40
C LEU A 136 11.95 2.21 6.53
N ALA A 137 11.24 2.50 7.63
CA ALA A 137 11.82 3.14 8.80
C ALA A 137 12.93 2.32 9.46
N ALA A 138 12.86 0.99 9.34
CA ALA A 138 13.88 0.06 9.84
C ALA A 138 15.05 -0.19 8.87
N GLY A 139 15.05 0.44 7.68
CA GLY A 139 16.13 0.31 6.71
C GLY A 139 16.11 -0.99 5.89
N VAL A 140 14.97 -1.71 5.84
CA VAL A 140 14.85 -2.96 5.05
C VAL A 140 15.18 -2.75 3.57
N PHE A 141 14.83 -1.56 3.04
CA PHE A 141 15.07 -1.21 1.65
C PHE A 141 16.44 -0.58 1.38
N ASP A 142 17.30 -0.42 2.40
CA ASP A 142 18.59 0.24 2.24
C ASP A 142 19.50 -0.48 1.22
N GLY A 143 19.99 0.28 0.26
CA GLY A 143 20.82 -0.22 -0.84
C GLY A 143 20.06 -1.08 -1.87
N THR A 144 18.73 -1.06 -1.86
CA THR A 144 17.89 -1.63 -2.92
C THR A 144 17.87 -0.70 -4.13
N ASP A 145 18.00 -1.25 -5.33
CA ASP A 145 18.03 -0.52 -6.59
C ASP A 145 16.68 -0.48 -7.31
N ALA A 146 15.80 -1.44 -7.05
CA ALA A 146 14.41 -1.44 -7.51
C ALA A 146 13.52 -2.27 -6.57
N ALA A 147 12.28 -1.83 -6.36
CA ALA A 147 11.24 -2.58 -5.65
C ALA A 147 10.11 -2.95 -6.62
N LEU A 148 9.89 -4.25 -6.81
CA LEU A 148 8.97 -4.77 -7.82
C LEU A 148 7.82 -5.53 -7.16
N MET A 149 6.62 -5.21 -7.59
CA MET A 149 5.39 -5.81 -7.10
C MET A 149 4.32 -5.66 -8.18
N MET A 150 3.30 -6.52 -8.16
CA MET A 150 2.08 -6.36 -8.95
C MET A 150 0.88 -6.53 -8.01
N HIS A 151 -0.27 -6.00 -8.43
CA HIS A 151 -1.51 -6.14 -7.72
C HIS A 151 -2.56 -6.82 -8.63
N PRO A 152 -3.26 -7.87 -8.20
CA PRO A 152 -4.42 -8.36 -8.93
C PRO A 152 -5.55 -7.31 -8.87
N GLY A 153 -6.30 -7.12 -9.94
CA GLY A 153 -7.34 -6.11 -9.95
C GLY A 153 -8.47 -6.41 -10.92
N THR A 154 -9.26 -5.38 -11.19
CA THR A 154 -10.33 -5.36 -12.21
C THR A 154 -9.83 -4.76 -13.53
N HIS A 155 -8.65 -4.13 -13.50
CA HIS A 155 -7.99 -3.50 -14.64
C HIS A 155 -6.58 -4.07 -14.87
N SER A 156 -6.14 -4.09 -16.13
CA SER A 156 -4.75 -4.38 -16.51
C SER A 156 -4.03 -3.08 -16.85
N TRP A 157 -3.49 -2.41 -15.83
CA TRP A 157 -2.83 -1.11 -15.95
C TRP A 157 -1.35 -1.19 -15.61
N SER A 158 -0.51 -0.59 -16.46
CA SER A 158 0.96 -0.63 -16.33
C SER A 158 1.47 -0.03 -15.02
N TRP A 159 0.68 0.83 -14.37
CA TRP A 159 0.93 1.38 -13.04
C TRP A 159 -0.39 1.76 -12.36
N ALA A 160 -0.37 2.05 -11.06
CA ALA A 160 -1.57 2.43 -10.30
C ALA A 160 -1.55 3.90 -9.86
N PRO A 161 -2.60 4.70 -10.14
CA PRO A 161 -2.72 6.07 -9.63
C PRO A 161 -3.16 6.09 -8.16
N LEU A 162 -2.24 5.76 -7.27
CA LEU A 162 -2.48 5.72 -5.82
C LEU A 162 -2.27 7.10 -5.19
N THR A 163 -3.27 7.54 -4.44
CA THR A 163 -3.29 8.81 -3.71
C THR A 163 -2.61 8.70 -2.36
N ALA A 164 -2.17 9.84 -1.81
CA ALA A 164 -1.70 9.90 -0.44
C ALA A 164 -2.89 9.89 0.54
N GLN A 165 -2.73 9.26 1.70
CA GLN A 165 -3.76 9.18 2.73
C GLN A 165 -3.15 9.40 4.13
N THR A 166 -3.88 10.09 5.00
CA THR A 166 -3.58 10.11 6.44
C THR A 166 -4.87 10.16 7.24
N GLU A 167 -4.77 9.82 8.51
CA GLU A 167 -5.83 10.05 9.49
C GLU A 167 -5.41 11.12 10.50
N LEU A 168 -6.37 11.91 10.98
CA LEU A 168 -6.20 12.85 12.09
C LEU A 168 -7.30 12.63 13.13
N THR A 169 -6.92 12.65 14.41
CA THR A 169 -7.84 12.75 15.54
C THR A 169 -7.85 14.19 16.03
N VAL A 170 -9.04 14.78 16.12
CA VAL A 170 -9.23 16.15 16.62
C VAL A 170 -10.10 16.10 17.87
N THR A 171 -9.57 16.61 18.97
CA THR A 171 -10.24 16.61 20.27
C THR A 171 -10.37 18.03 20.78
N PHE A 172 -11.61 18.52 20.91
CA PHE A 172 -11.92 19.78 21.57
C PHE A 172 -12.16 19.54 23.06
N HIS A 173 -11.62 20.43 23.88
CA HIS A 173 -11.81 20.47 25.33
C HIS A 173 -12.45 21.79 25.73
N GLY A 174 -13.52 21.70 26.51
CA GLY A 174 -14.31 22.80 27.00
C GLY A 174 -14.53 22.69 28.51
N ARG A 175 -15.74 23.01 28.97
CA ARG A 175 -16.10 23.01 30.39
C ARG A 175 -17.58 22.66 30.56
N ALA A 176 -17.84 21.64 31.39
CA ALA A 176 -19.20 21.18 31.63
C ALA A 176 -19.97 22.16 32.49
N ALA A 177 -21.26 22.32 32.19
CA ALA A 177 -22.20 23.09 32.98
C ALA A 177 -23.62 22.56 32.77
N HIS A 178 -24.52 22.85 33.72
CA HIS A 178 -25.95 22.65 33.50
C HIS A 178 -26.46 23.72 32.53
N PRO A 179 -27.01 23.37 31.35
CA PRO A 179 -27.35 24.34 30.31
C PRO A 179 -28.44 25.31 30.76
N THR A 180 -29.41 24.88 31.56
CA THR A 180 -30.45 25.77 32.12
C THR A 180 -30.03 26.49 33.40
N GLY A 181 -29.34 25.81 34.33
CA GLY A 181 -28.99 26.35 35.64
C GLY A 181 -27.84 27.35 35.58
N ASN A 182 -26.81 27.08 34.78
CA ASN A 182 -25.60 27.89 34.66
C ASN A 182 -25.16 28.04 33.17
N PRO A 183 -26.01 28.59 32.28
CA PRO A 183 -25.77 28.63 30.84
C PRO A 183 -24.46 29.30 30.42
N THR A 184 -23.98 30.29 31.18
CA THR A 184 -22.78 31.08 30.85
C THR A 184 -21.47 30.44 31.29
N GLU A 185 -21.53 29.40 32.11
CA GLU A 185 -20.34 28.72 32.62
C GLU A 185 -19.89 27.57 31.71
N GLY A 186 -20.76 27.10 30.82
CA GLY A 186 -20.44 26.03 29.88
C GLY A 186 -19.56 26.53 28.73
N VAL A 187 -18.57 25.74 28.35
CA VAL A 187 -17.83 25.90 27.09
C VAL A 187 -18.02 24.62 26.30
N ASP A 188 -18.77 24.69 25.20
CA ASP A 188 -19.31 23.53 24.49
C ASP A 188 -18.31 22.97 23.47
N ALA A 189 -17.67 21.85 23.82
CA ALA A 189 -16.74 21.15 22.94
C ALA A 189 -17.42 20.50 21.73
N LEU A 190 -18.67 20.03 21.87
CA LEU A 190 -19.41 19.43 20.77
C LEU A 190 -19.76 20.48 19.72
N ALA A 191 -20.20 21.66 20.15
CA ALA A 191 -20.48 22.77 19.24
C ALA A 191 -19.22 23.17 18.45
N ALA A 192 -18.05 23.24 19.11
CA ALA A 192 -16.78 23.50 18.43
C ALA A 192 -16.45 22.41 17.39
N LEU A 193 -16.65 21.12 17.72
CA LEU A 193 -16.44 20.04 16.76
C LEU A 193 -17.42 20.13 15.57
N ILE A 194 -18.69 20.48 15.80
CA ILE A 194 -19.67 20.68 14.72
C ILE A 194 -19.22 21.82 13.78
N GLU A 195 -18.66 22.91 14.32
CA GLU A 195 -18.13 23.98 13.47
C GLU A 195 -16.95 23.51 12.60
N LEU A 196 -16.14 22.56 13.08
CA LEU A 196 -15.09 21.99 12.25
C LEU A 196 -15.67 21.23 11.06
N PHE A 197 -16.74 20.45 11.25
CA PHE A 197 -17.45 19.81 10.12
C PHE A 197 -18.00 20.84 9.13
N ASN A 198 -18.57 21.95 9.61
CA ASN A 198 -19.06 23.03 8.76
C ASN A 198 -17.94 23.67 7.93
N VAL A 199 -16.81 23.99 8.57
CA VAL A 199 -15.64 24.57 7.89
C VAL A 199 -15.09 23.60 6.84
N LEU A 200 -14.95 22.32 7.18
CA LEU A 200 -14.47 21.30 6.25
C LEU A 200 -15.40 21.11 5.05
N ALA A 201 -16.72 21.17 5.26
CA ALA A 201 -17.70 21.12 4.16
C ALA A 201 -17.56 22.29 3.17
N VAL A 202 -17.13 23.47 3.66
CA VAL A 202 -16.80 24.62 2.80
C VAL A 202 -15.47 24.42 2.09
N LEU A 203 -14.43 23.96 2.79
CA LEU A 203 -13.10 23.70 2.23
C LEU A 203 -13.13 22.63 1.13
N GLN A 204 -13.96 21.61 1.28
CA GLN A 204 -14.07 20.49 0.34
C GLN A 204 -14.35 20.95 -1.11
N ARG A 205 -15.08 22.05 -1.29
CA ARG A 205 -15.40 22.62 -2.62
C ARG A 205 -14.19 23.20 -3.37
N ARG A 206 -13.07 23.42 -2.66
CA ARG A 206 -11.83 24.00 -3.21
C ARG A 206 -10.71 22.97 -3.31
N LEU A 207 -10.95 21.72 -2.93
CA LEU A 207 -9.93 20.70 -2.96
C LEU A 207 -9.60 20.29 -4.40
N PRO A 208 -8.33 19.98 -4.71
CA PRO A 208 -7.96 19.40 -6.00
C PRO A 208 -8.68 18.08 -6.26
N ALA A 209 -8.82 17.72 -7.54
CA ALA A 209 -9.33 16.41 -7.94
C ALA A 209 -8.56 15.28 -7.22
N GLY A 210 -9.28 14.24 -6.78
CA GLY A 210 -8.72 13.13 -6.00
C GLY A 210 -8.47 13.43 -4.51
N SER A 211 -8.68 14.68 -4.05
CA SER A 211 -8.50 15.04 -2.63
C SER A 211 -9.85 15.17 -1.92
N HIS A 212 -9.97 14.62 -0.71
CA HIS A 212 -11.19 14.72 0.10
C HIS A 212 -10.89 14.59 1.59
N VAL A 213 -11.87 15.01 2.41
CA VAL A 213 -11.89 14.80 3.85
C VAL A 213 -13.19 14.09 4.19
N GLN A 214 -13.11 13.03 4.99
CA GLN A 214 -14.27 12.37 5.57
C GLN A 214 -14.07 12.29 7.08
N GLY A 215 -15.09 12.67 7.85
CA GLY A 215 -15.01 12.69 9.30
C GLY A 215 -16.16 11.92 9.96
N ILE A 216 -15.90 11.42 11.16
CA ILE A 216 -16.91 10.91 12.09
C ILE A 216 -16.72 11.54 13.46
N ILE A 217 -17.79 11.62 14.25
CA ILE A 217 -17.72 11.98 15.67
C ILE A 217 -17.57 10.67 16.47
N THR A 218 -16.45 10.51 17.17
CA THR A 218 -16.19 9.34 18.03
C THR A 218 -16.68 9.57 19.45
N ARG A 219 -16.69 10.83 19.91
CA ARG A 219 -17.25 11.25 21.20
C ARG A 219 -17.93 12.60 21.06
N GLY A 220 -19.18 12.72 21.53
CA GLY A 220 -19.98 13.92 21.34
C GLY A 220 -20.96 14.21 22.47
N GLY A 221 -20.60 13.90 23.72
CA GLY A 221 -21.45 14.08 24.90
C GLY A 221 -22.29 12.84 25.26
N GLU A 222 -22.72 12.78 26.52
CA GLU A 222 -23.41 11.62 27.11
C GLU A 222 -24.85 11.93 27.57
N ALA A 223 -25.17 13.20 27.82
CA ALA A 223 -26.48 13.61 28.31
C ALA A 223 -26.87 15.01 27.80
N THR A 224 -28.15 15.19 27.49
CA THR A 224 -28.69 16.46 26.93
C THR A 224 -28.78 17.60 27.93
N ASN A 225 -28.70 17.30 29.23
CA ASN A 225 -28.72 18.27 30.32
C ASN A 225 -27.32 18.62 30.85
N ILE A 226 -26.26 18.30 30.09
CA ILE A 226 -24.87 18.64 30.40
C ILE A 226 -24.24 19.22 29.14
N VAL A 227 -23.64 20.42 29.24
CA VAL A 227 -22.79 20.97 28.16
C VAL A 227 -21.57 20.07 27.99
N PRO A 228 -21.29 19.50 26.81
CA PRO A 228 -20.14 18.62 26.62
C PRO A 228 -18.81 19.37 26.85
N ASP A 229 -17.98 18.87 27.78
CA ASP A 229 -16.63 19.39 28.04
C ASP A 229 -15.55 18.74 27.18
N LEU A 230 -15.92 17.69 26.43
CA LEU A 230 -15.05 17.00 25.51
C LEU A 230 -15.83 16.51 24.30
N ALA A 231 -15.28 16.75 23.11
CA ALA A 231 -15.75 16.12 21.88
C ALA A 231 -14.57 15.72 21.00
N GLU A 232 -14.67 14.57 20.36
CA GLU A 232 -13.61 13.99 19.54
C GLU A 232 -14.18 13.58 18.17
N GLY A 233 -13.44 13.92 17.12
CA GLY A 233 -13.70 13.46 15.77
C GLY A 233 -12.47 12.83 15.15
N ARG A 234 -12.70 11.85 14.28
CA ARG A 234 -11.66 11.17 13.50
C ARG A 234 -11.87 11.48 12.02
N PHE A 235 -10.82 11.93 11.35
CA PHE A 235 -10.87 12.45 10.00
C PHE A 235 -9.88 11.71 9.10
N GLY A 236 -10.39 11.03 8.07
CA GLY A 236 -9.61 10.48 6.97
C GLY A 236 -9.41 11.55 5.90
N LEU A 237 -8.17 11.80 5.54
CA LEU A 237 -7.77 12.78 4.52
C LEU A 237 -7.11 12.04 3.38
N ARG A 238 -7.47 12.42 2.15
CA ARG A 238 -6.76 11.99 0.93
C ARG A 238 -6.32 13.18 0.10
N GLY A 239 -5.18 13.02 -0.56
CA GLY A 239 -4.63 14.01 -1.47
C GLY A 239 -3.99 13.32 -2.68
N LEU A 240 -4.13 13.92 -3.86
CA LEU A 240 -3.53 13.38 -5.08
C LEU A 240 -2.01 13.17 -4.95
N THR A 241 -1.34 14.09 -4.24
CA THR A 241 0.07 14.00 -3.90
C THR A 241 0.27 14.14 -2.39
N THR A 242 1.38 13.64 -1.87
CA THR A 242 1.75 13.80 -0.46
C THR A 242 1.85 15.26 -0.05
N ALA A 243 2.32 16.14 -0.95
CA ALA A 243 2.35 17.58 -0.70
C ALA A 243 0.94 18.19 -0.60
N ALA A 244 0.00 17.76 -1.45
CA ALA A 244 -1.39 18.20 -1.37
C ALA A 244 -2.06 17.71 -0.08
N LEU A 245 -1.81 16.46 0.32
CA LEU A 245 -2.29 15.91 1.59
C LEU A 245 -1.77 16.69 2.79
N ASN A 246 -0.46 16.99 2.83
CA ASN A 246 0.14 17.74 3.94
C ASN A 246 -0.41 19.16 4.05
N ARG A 247 -0.67 19.84 2.91
CA ARG A 247 -1.37 21.14 2.92
C ARG A 247 -2.78 21.03 3.48
N LEU A 248 -3.55 20.01 3.06
CA LEU A 248 -4.89 19.78 3.56
C LEU A 248 -4.92 19.48 5.06
N ALA A 249 -3.98 18.66 5.55
CA ALA A 249 -3.81 18.40 6.99
C ALA A 249 -3.47 19.67 7.78
N GLY A 250 -2.62 20.55 7.22
CA GLY A 250 -2.32 21.86 7.79
C GLY A 250 -3.56 22.76 7.87
N GLN A 251 -4.34 22.84 6.78
CA GLN A 251 -5.58 23.63 6.75
C GLN A 251 -6.62 23.14 7.77
N LEU A 252 -6.75 21.82 7.96
CA LEU A 252 -7.64 21.26 8.98
C LEU A 252 -7.17 21.65 10.39
N ARG A 253 -5.86 21.59 10.67
CA ARG A 253 -5.29 22.01 11.95
C ARG A 253 -5.54 23.49 12.21
N GLU A 254 -5.25 24.36 11.24
CA GLU A 254 -5.48 25.81 11.34
C GLU A 254 -6.97 26.12 11.57
N ALA A 255 -7.88 25.42 10.89
CA ALA A 255 -9.32 25.56 11.11
C ALA A 255 -9.73 25.17 12.54
N ALA A 256 -9.24 24.01 13.02
CA ALA A 256 -9.52 23.53 14.36
C ALA A 256 -9.03 24.51 15.44
N GLU A 257 -7.81 25.03 15.29
CA GLU A 257 -7.22 26.04 16.19
C GLU A 257 -8.01 27.36 16.17
N GLY A 258 -8.43 27.83 14.99
CA GLY A 258 -9.25 29.04 14.85
C GLY A 258 -10.63 28.90 15.49
N ILE A 259 -11.27 27.72 15.37
CA ILE A 259 -12.54 27.43 16.04
C ILE A 259 -12.35 27.37 17.55
N ALA A 260 -11.27 26.77 18.02
CA ALA A 260 -10.96 26.71 19.44
C ALA A 260 -10.87 28.11 20.05
N GLN A 261 -10.11 28.98 19.39
CA GLN A 261 -9.99 30.38 19.78
C GLN A 261 -11.35 31.12 19.78
N ALA A 262 -12.19 30.92 18.77
CA ALA A 262 -13.48 31.61 18.65
C ALA A 262 -14.52 31.15 19.68
N THR A 263 -14.47 29.89 20.10
CA THR A 263 -15.43 29.26 21.01
C THR A 263 -14.99 29.23 22.47
N GLY A 264 -13.72 29.59 22.74
CA GLY A 264 -13.13 29.49 24.08
C GLY A 264 -12.77 28.07 24.51
N THR A 265 -12.79 27.10 23.58
CA THR A 265 -12.28 25.75 23.80
C THR A 265 -10.76 25.71 23.58
N THR A 266 -10.13 24.59 23.94
CA THR A 266 -8.79 24.23 23.46
C THR A 266 -8.88 23.01 22.57
N VAL A 267 -7.92 22.80 21.66
CA VAL A 267 -7.95 21.68 20.73
C VAL A 267 -6.61 20.95 20.67
N THR A 268 -6.70 19.62 20.54
CA THR A 268 -5.58 18.74 20.26
C THR A 268 -5.79 18.09 18.90
N VAL A 269 -4.77 18.10 18.03
CA VAL A 269 -4.81 17.49 16.70
C VAL A 269 -3.65 16.51 16.57
N GLU A 270 -3.98 15.23 16.54
CA GLU A 270 -3.03 14.12 16.54
C GLU A 270 -3.11 13.33 15.23
N ARG A 271 -1.98 12.77 14.83
CA ARG A 271 -1.91 11.80 13.73
C ARG A 271 -1.63 10.44 14.37
N PRO A 272 -2.63 9.53 14.46
CA PRO A 272 -2.48 8.29 15.22
C PRO A 272 -1.50 7.30 14.58
N ARG A 273 -1.28 7.40 13.26
CA ARG A 273 -0.42 6.51 12.47
C ARG A 273 0.27 7.27 11.35
N GLU A 274 1.41 6.76 10.91
CA GLU A 274 2.00 7.24 9.65
C GLU A 274 1.01 7.04 8.49
N GLY A 275 1.00 8.01 7.57
CA GLY A 275 0.13 7.98 6.41
C GLY A 275 0.78 7.28 5.22
N TYR A 276 -0.02 7.03 4.20
CA TYR A 276 0.47 6.51 2.92
C TYR A 276 0.84 7.66 2.00
N ALA A 277 2.03 7.59 1.42
CA ALA A 277 2.44 8.51 0.37
C ALA A 277 1.71 8.17 -0.94
N HIS A 278 1.57 9.16 -1.83
CA HIS A 278 1.15 8.88 -3.20
C HIS A 278 2.22 8.03 -3.91
N PHE A 279 1.78 7.17 -4.82
CA PHE A 279 2.70 6.29 -5.54
C PHE A 279 3.44 7.03 -6.65
N ARG A 280 4.77 6.91 -6.65
CA ARG A 280 5.66 7.41 -7.70
C ARG A 280 6.06 6.26 -8.62
N ASN A 281 5.35 6.13 -9.73
CA ASN A 281 5.65 5.11 -10.71
C ASN A 281 7.03 5.33 -11.36
N ASN A 282 7.86 4.30 -11.43
CA ASN A 282 9.03 4.31 -12.30
C ASN A 282 8.65 3.80 -13.71
N THR A 283 8.50 4.73 -14.66
CA THR A 283 8.01 4.43 -16.01
C THR A 283 8.92 3.46 -16.76
N VAL A 284 10.25 3.60 -16.62
CA VAL A 284 11.23 2.69 -17.22
C VAL A 284 10.94 1.24 -16.83
N LEU A 285 10.68 0.98 -15.55
CA LEU A 285 10.44 -0.37 -15.05
C LEU A 285 9.00 -0.83 -15.29
N SER A 286 8.01 0.06 -15.18
CA SER A 286 6.60 -0.29 -15.36
C SER A 286 6.28 -0.61 -16.82
N GLU A 287 6.87 0.11 -17.78
CA GLU A 287 6.74 -0.19 -19.20
C GLU A 287 7.47 -1.50 -19.57
N ALA A 288 8.61 -1.78 -18.95
CA ALA A 288 9.29 -3.07 -19.11
C ALA A 288 8.40 -4.22 -18.63
N PHE A 289 7.82 -4.10 -17.42
CA PHE A 289 6.85 -5.07 -16.91
C PHE A 289 5.66 -5.23 -17.86
N ALA A 290 5.05 -4.13 -18.31
CA ALA A 290 3.90 -4.16 -19.20
C ALA A 290 4.19 -4.84 -20.53
N ARG A 291 5.37 -4.60 -21.11
CA ARG A 291 5.83 -5.28 -22.32
C ARG A 291 6.00 -6.79 -22.07
N HIS A 292 6.70 -7.17 -20.99
CA HIS A 292 6.91 -8.59 -20.65
C HIS A 292 5.58 -9.33 -20.43
N LEU A 293 4.64 -8.71 -19.73
CA LEU A 293 3.33 -9.30 -19.48
C LEU A 293 2.49 -9.39 -20.77
N GLY A 294 2.60 -8.39 -21.66
CA GLY A 294 1.98 -8.40 -22.98
C GLY A 294 2.50 -9.52 -23.88
N GLU A 295 3.81 -9.79 -23.86
CA GLU A 295 4.42 -10.94 -24.56
C GLU A 295 3.93 -12.29 -24.03
N LEU A 296 3.49 -12.34 -22.76
CA LEU A 296 2.89 -13.50 -22.11
C LEU A 296 1.36 -13.58 -22.32
N GLY A 297 0.79 -12.72 -23.17
CA GLY A 297 -0.62 -12.76 -23.58
C GLY A 297 -1.57 -11.92 -22.74
N ILE A 298 -1.08 -11.09 -21.82
CA ILE A 298 -1.92 -10.18 -21.03
C ILE A 298 -1.49 -8.73 -21.33
N PRO A 299 -2.13 -8.05 -22.30
CA PRO A 299 -1.81 -6.67 -22.62
C PRO A 299 -2.20 -5.74 -21.46
N MET A 300 -1.43 -4.67 -21.32
CA MET A 300 -1.67 -3.63 -20.32
C MET A 300 -1.84 -2.27 -21.00
N SER A 301 -2.67 -1.42 -20.40
CA SER A 301 -2.85 -0.04 -20.82
C SER A 301 -2.33 0.93 -19.76
N ALA A 302 -2.25 2.22 -20.10
CA ALA A 302 -2.16 3.25 -19.07
C ALA A 302 -3.47 3.28 -18.24
N PRO A 303 -3.42 3.76 -16.99
CA PRO A 303 -4.60 4.06 -16.21
C PRO A 303 -5.54 5.04 -16.92
N GLU A 304 -6.82 4.87 -16.66
CA GLU A 304 -7.83 5.79 -17.18
C GLU A 304 -7.71 7.17 -16.50
N PRO A 305 -7.67 8.28 -17.26
CA PRO A 305 -7.58 9.60 -16.68
C PRO A 305 -8.72 9.89 -15.71
N GLY A 306 -8.38 10.31 -14.49
CA GLY A 306 -9.35 10.69 -13.45
C GLY A 306 -9.87 9.53 -12.60
N VAL A 307 -9.43 8.30 -12.85
CA VAL A 307 -9.70 7.15 -11.97
C VAL A 307 -8.55 7.01 -10.96
N PHE A 308 -8.89 6.83 -9.69
CA PHE A 308 -7.94 6.65 -8.59
C PHE A 308 -8.33 5.38 -7.82
N LEU A 309 -7.36 4.47 -7.65
CA LEU A 309 -7.63 3.13 -7.10
C LEU A 309 -7.57 3.07 -5.57
N GLY A 310 -7.03 4.08 -4.90
CA GLY A 310 -6.94 4.11 -3.45
C GLY A 310 -5.61 4.65 -2.95
N SER A 311 -5.05 4.00 -1.93
CA SER A 311 -3.76 4.30 -1.32
C SER A 311 -3.14 3.01 -0.81
N SER A 312 -1.83 2.87 -0.94
CA SER A 312 -1.07 1.72 -0.45
C SER A 312 0.29 2.19 0.08
N ASP A 313 0.84 1.47 1.06
CA ASP A 313 2.15 1.77 1.64
C ASP A 313 3.33 1.54 0.68
N ILE A 314 3.11 0.89 -0.49
CA ILE A 314 4.06 0.88 -1.61
C ILE A 314 4.39 2.31 -2.08
N GLY A 315 3.45 3.24 -1.88
CA GLY A 315 3.68 4.67 -2.10
C GLY A 315 4.87 5.18 -1.30
N ASN A 316 5.02 4.75 -0.04
CA ASN A 316 6.12 5.16 0.82
C ASN A 316 7.46 4.61 0.31
N VAL A 317 7.52 3.33 -0.07
CA VAL A 317 8.71 2.71 -0.67
C VAL A 317 9.13 3.44 -1.95
N SER A 318 8.16 3.79 -2.80
CA SER A 318 8.39 4.53 -4.06
C SER A 318 8.99 5.93 -3.86
N THR A 319 9.00 6.46 -2.63
CA THR A 319 9.66 7.72 -2.33
C THR A 319 11.17 7.59 -2.13
N THR A 320 11.69 6.37 -1.99
CA THR A 320 13.09 6.08 -1.63
C THR A 320 13.82 5.22 -2.65
N VAL A 321 13.09 4.37 -3.37
CA VAL A 321 13.64 3.44 -4.36
C VAL A 321 12.74 3.45 -5.61
N PRO A 322 13.30 3.32 -6.85
CA PRO A 322 12.50 3.06 -8.04
C PRO A 322 11.54 1.88 -7.83
N ALA A 323 10.24 2.11 -7.95
CA ALA A 323 9.22 1.11 -7.66
C ALA A 323 8.20 0.96 -8.79
N ILE A 324 7.64 -0.24 -8.91
CA ILE A 324 6.48 -0.53 -9.77
C ILE A 324 5.34 -1.11 -8.93
N HIS A 325 4.11 -0.78 -9.31
CA HIS A 325 2.88 -1.36 -8.75
C HIS A 325 1.78 -1.41 -9.85
N PRO A 326 1.98 -2.18 -10.93
CA PRO A 326 0.97 -2.48 -11.95
C PRO A 326 -0.23 -3.23 -11.37
N PHE A 327 -1.41 -2.97 -11.95
CA PHE A 327 -2.62 -3.77 -11.70
C PHE A 327 -2.82 -4.76 -12.85
N VAL A 328 -3.20 -6.00 -12.54
CA VAL A 328 -3.46 -7.05 -13.56
C VAL A 328 -4.83 -7.66 -13.35
N ALA A 329 -5.69 -7.60 -14.36
CA ALA A 329 -7.10 -7.98 -14.24
C ALA A 329 -7.31 -9.49 -14.02
N ILE A 330 -7.92 -9.85 -12.88
CA ILE A 330 -8.48 -11.18 -12.60
C ILE A 330 -10.01 -11.22 -12.74
N THR A 331 -10.67 -10.06 -12.68
CA THR A 331 -12.11 -9.85 -12.90
C THR A 331 -12.34 -8.79 -13.98
N GLY A 332 -13.61 -8.51 -14.32
CA GLY A 332 -13.99 -7.45 -15.25
C GLY A 332 -14.01 -6.06 -14.60
N PRO A 333 -13.90 -4.97 -15.39
CA PRO A 333 -13.86 -3.59 -14.90
C PRO A 333 -15.14 -3.12 -14.21
N GLU A 334 -16.25 -3.85 -14.37
CA GLU A 334 -17.51 -3.60 -13.67
C GLU A 334 -17.53 -4.07 -12.21
N GLN A 335 -16.53 -4.87 -11.81
CA GLN A 335 -16.38 -5.37 -10.45
C GLN A 335 -15.47 -4.46 -9.63
N SER A 336 -15.38 -4.73 -8.32
CA SER A 336 -14.50 -4.02 -7.39
C SER A 336 -13.74 -5.05 -6.56
N ASP A 337 -12.53 -4.69 -6.16
CA ASP A 337 -11.86 -5.27 -5.00
C ASP A 337 -12.69 -5.04 -3.71
N HIS A 338 -12.30 -5.72 -2.64
CA HIS A 338 -12.95 -5.66 -1.32
C HIS A 338 -14.40 -6.16 -1.35
N THR A 339 -14.70 -7.07 -2.27
CA THR A 339 -16.01 -7.74 -2.41
C THR A 339 -15.88 -9.26 -2.23
N PRO A 340 -16.92 -9.96 -1.76
CA PRO A 340 -16.95 -11.42 -1.76
C PRO A 340 -16.69 -12.04 -3.15
N GLU A 341 -17.15 -11.37 -4.21
CA GLU A 341 -16.93 -11.78 -5.59
C GLU A 341 -15.45 -11.73 -5.96
N PHE A 342 -14.73 -10.68 -5.56
CA PHE A 342 -13.29 -10.57 -5.79
C PHE A 342 -12.50 -11.60 -4.97
N ALA A 343 -12.91 -11.85 -3.72
CA ALA A 343 -12.33 -12.92 -2.91
C ALA A 343 -12.46 -14.27 -3.62
N ALA A 344 -13.62 -14.60 -4.17
CA ALA A 344 -13.81 -15.82 -4.96
C ALA A 344 -12.95 -15.82 -6.24
N ALA A 345 -12.85 -14.67 -6.92
CA ALA A 345 -12.02 -14.53 -8.12
C ALA A 345 -10.53 -14.74 -7.83
N ALA A 346 -10.04 -14.36 -6.64
CA ALA A 346 -8.66 -14.51 -6.20
C ALA A 346 -8.22 -15.99 -6.00
N ALA A 347 -9.14 -16.95 -6.14
CA ALA A 347 -8.88 -18.40 -6.15
C ALA A 347 -9.32 -19.08 -7.47
N SER A 348 -9.56 -18.31 -8.54
CA SER A 348 -10.05 -18.83 -9.82
C SER A 348 -8.94 -19.30 -10.76
N GLU A 349 -9.29 -20.08 -11.79
CA GLU A 349 -8.37 -20.44 -12.89
C GLU A 349 -7.81 -19.22 -13.64
N ARG A 350 -8.61 -18.14 -13.72
CA ARG A 350 -8.14 -16.86 -14.28
C ARG A 350 -7.05 -16.26 -13.40
N ALA A 351 -7.24 -16.25 -12.08
CA ALA A 351 -6.22 -15.83 -11.13
C ALA A 351 -4.95 -16.68 -11.24
N ARG A 352 -5.08 -18.01 -11.40
CA ARG A 352 -3.95 -18.90 -11.67
C ARG A 352 -3.16 -18.51 -12.91
N THR A 353 -3.85 -18.21 -14.01
CA THR A 353 -3.20 -17.77 -15.26
C THR A 353 -2.46 -16.44 -15.05
N VAL A 354 -3.11 -15.50 -14.36
CA VAL A 354 -2.57 -14.15 -14.10
C VAL A 354 -1.35 -14.22 -13.19
N VAL A 355 -1.40 -14.98 -12.09
CA VAL A 355 -0.28 -15.04 -11.11
C VAL A 355 0.97 -15.65 -11.74
N LEU A 356 0.84 -16.68 -12.58
CA LEU A 356 1.97 -17.30 -13.26
C LEU A 356 2.58 -16.38 -14.32
N ALA A 357 1.75 -15.71 -15.13
CA ALA A 357 2.23 -14.72 -16.09
C ALA A 357 2.91 -13.54 -15.39
N SER A 358 2.36 -13.10 -14.26
CA SER A 358 2.90 -11.99 -13.48
C SER A 358 4.21 -12.35 -12.78
N ALA A 359 4.36 -13.58 -12.27
CA ALA A 359 5.62 -14.08 -11.73
C ALA A 359 6.74 -14.05 -12.79
N LYS A 360 6.44 -14.48 -14.02
CA LYS A 360 7.37 -14.38 -15.15
C LYS A 360 7.71 -12.92 -15.49
N ALA A 361 6.70 -12.06 -15.60
CA ALA A 361 6.91 -10.66 -15.91
C ALA A 361 7.75 -9.95 -14.84
N LEU A 362 7.49 -10.19 -13.54
CA LEU A 362 8.32 -9.70 -12.43
C LEU A 362 9.76 -10.23 -12.52
N ALA A 363 9.95 -11.52 -12.79
CA ALA A 363 11.29 -12.10 -12.96
C ALA A 363 12.05 -11.48 -14.13
N ARG A 364 11.40 -11.28 -15.28
CA ARG A 364 12.01 -10.62 -16.44
C ARG A 364 12.34 -9.15 -16.18
N THR A 365 11.48 -8.41 -15.49
CA THR A 365 11.79 -7.03 -15.06
C THR A 365 12.95 -6.99 -14.06
N ALA A 366 13.04 -7.95 -13.15
CA ALA A 366 14.19 -8.07 -12.25
C ALA A 366 15.48 -8.39 -13.01
N VAL A 367 15.44 -9.28 -14.02
CA VAL A 367 16.57 -9.52 -14.94
C VAL A 367 17.03 -8.21 -15.59
N ASP A 368 16.09 -7.39 -16.07
CA ASP A 368 16.42 -6.11 -16.68
C ASP A 368 17.20 -5.21 -15.71
N VAL A 369 16.74 -5.08 -14.46
CA VAL A 369 17.43 -4.27 -13.44
C VAL A 369 18.81 -4.84 -13.13
N LEU A 370 18.92 -6.15 -12.89
CA LEU A 370 20.17 -6.83 -12.54
C LEU A 370 21.21 -6.79 -13.65
N THR A 371 20.80 -6.61 -14.91
CA THR A 371 21.69 -6.69 -16.07
C THR A 371 21.85 -5.38 -16.84
N GLY A 372 21.08 -4.32 -16.55
CA GLY A 372 21.33 -3.01 -17.16
C GLY A 372 20.33 -1.87 -16.97
N ALA A 373 19.11 -2.11 -16.45
CA ALA A 373 18.08 -1.06 -16.36
C ALA A 373 18.21 -0.14 -15.13
N LYS A 374 19.07 -0.49 -14.16
CA LYS A 374 19.28 0.27 -12.91
C LYS A 374 19.49 1.77 -13.14
N ASP A 375 20.46 2.15 -13.97
CA ASP A 375 20.85 3.56 -14.10
C ASP A 375 19.73 4.40 -14.73
N ALA A 376 19.00 3.84 -15.69
CA ALA A 376 17.86 4.51 -16.31
C ALA A 376 16.70 4.71 -15.31
N ALA A 377 16.41 3.69 -14.49
CA ALA A 377 15.40 3.76 -13.44
C ALA A 377 15.74 4.85 -12.39
N TRP A 378 16.99 4.89 -11.92
CA TRP A 378 17.45 5.91 -10.96
C TRP A 378 17.51 7.32 -11.54
N ALA A 379 17.83 7.45 -12.84
CA ALA A 379 17.79 8.73 -13.52
C ALA A 379 16.35 9.29 -13.57
N GLU A 380 15.34 8.46 -13.81
CA GLU A 380 13.93 8.88 -13.75
C GLU A 380 13.51 9.23 -12.32
N PHE A 381 13.79 8.35 -11.36
CA PHE A 381 13.48 8.57 -9.94
C PHE A 381 14.03 9.92 -9.44
N SER A 382 15.29 10.23 -9.77
CA SER A 382 15.94 11.48 -9.37
C SER A 382 15.29 12.72 -9.99
N ARG A 383 14.81 12.61 -11.24
CA ARG A 383 14.07 13.70 -11.91
C ARG A 383 12.71 13.93 -11.25
N GLN A 384 11.97 12.87 -10.94
CA GLN A 384 10.67 12.96 -10.27
C GLN A 384 10.83 13.60 -8.87
N ALA A 385 11.79 13.12 -8.08
CA ALA A 385 12.07 13.66 -6.75
C ALA A 385 12.50 15.14 -6.78
N ALA A 386 13.14 15.60 -7.87
CA ALA A 386 13.50 17.00 -8.05
C ALA A 386 12.30 17.88 -8.44
N ALA A 387 11.31 17.35 -9.15
CA ALA A 387 10.13 18.09 -9.59
C ALA A 387 9.11 18.37 -8.46
N GLU A 388 9.20 17.63 -7.35
CA GLU A 388 8.31 17.77 -6.19
C GLU A 388 8.87 18.66 -5.06
N ARG A 389 10.14 19.08 -5.16
CA ARG A 389 10.77 20.07 -4.27
C ARG A 389 10.52 21.47 -4.79
#